data_AF-A0A920Q9B6-F1
#
_entry.id   AF-A0A920Q9B6-F1
#
_cell.length_a   1.000
_cell.length_b   1.000
_cell.length_c   1.000
_cell.angle_alpha   90.00
_cell.angle_beta   90.00
_cell.angle_gamma   90.00
#
_symmetry.space_group_name_H-M   'P 1'
#
loop_
_entity.id
_entity.type
_entity.pdbx_description
1 polymer ?
#
loop_
_entity_poly.entity_id
_entity_poly.type
_entity_poly.pdbx_seq_one_letter_code
_entity_poly.pdbx_strand_id
1 'polypeptide(L)' 'MTTSNQVLSEVEYEVVGKRPVRPDGVDKVTGRARYGDDTNLTGTLRAKVLRSPHPHARYGL' A
#
# COMPACT_ATOMS: atom_id res chain seq x y z
N MET A 1 31.60 14.48 -21.94
CA MET A 1 30.32 14.39 -22.65
C MET A 1 29.26 14.81 -21.64
N THR A 2 28.82 16.06 -21.68
CA THR A 2 27.91 16.62 -20.67
C THR A 2 26.51 16.62 -21.27
N THR A 3 25.63 15.76 -20.77
CA THR A 3 24.24 15.73 -21.22
C THR A 3 23.49 16.88 -20.57
N SER A 4 23.05 17.84 -21.38
CA SER A 4 22.21 18.96 -20.96
C SER A 4 20.85 18.44 -20.48
N ASN A 5 20.27 19.08 -19.46
CA ASN A 5 18.95 18.72 -18.96
C ASN A 5 17.89 19.01 -20.05
N GLN A 6 17.08 18.02 -20.42
CA GLN A 6 16.05 18.16 -21.45
C GLN A 6 14.69 18.36 -20.80
N VAL A 7 14.00 19.45 -21.16
CA VAL A 7 12.60 19.69 -20.79
C VAL A 7 11.72 18.86 -21.73
N LEU A 8 10.95 17.92 -21.15
CA LEU A 8 10.13 16.97 -21.91
C LEU A 8 8.76 17.57 -22.33
N SER A 9 8.31 18.65 -21.70
CA SER A 9 7.05 19.34 -22.02
C SER A 9 7.01 20.74 -21.42
N GLU A 10 6.47 21.71 -22.17
CA GLU A 10 6.23 23.10 -21.73
C GLU A 10 4.80 23.34 -21.23
N VAL A 11 3.97 22.30 -21.23
CA VAL A 11 2.57 22.37 -20.81
C VAL A 11 2.49 22.36 -19.29
N GLU A 12 1.80 23.36 -18.72
CA GLU A 12 1.41 23.35 -17.32
C GLU A 12 0.26 22.34 -17.10
N TYR A 13 0.50 21.36 -16.24
CA TYR A 13 -0.51 20.37 -15.88
C TYR A 13 -1.31 20.81 -14.65
N GLU A 14 -2.60 20.50 -14.65
CA GLU A 14 -3.48 20.82 -13.52
C GLU A 14 -3.15 20.02 -12.26
N VAL A 15 -2.67 18.78 -12.43
CA VAL A 15 -2.45 17.83 -11.31
C VAL A 15 -0.97 17.49 -11.13
N VAL A 16 -0.24 17.24 -12.22
CA VAL A 16 1.16 16.81 -12.17
C VAL A 16 2.03 17.95 -11.62
N GLY A 17 2.83 17.67 -10.60
CA GLY A 17 3.69 18.67 -9.95
C GLY A 17 2.97 19.62 -8.98
N LYS A 18 1.65 19.49 -8.80
CA LYS A 18 0.87 20.27 -7.83
C LYS A 18 0.60 19.46 -6.56
N ARG A 19 -0.04 20.07 -5.55
CA ARG A 19 -0.41 19.43 -4.28
C ARG A 19 -1.93 19.21 -4.19
N PRO A 20 -2.51 18.29 -4.99
CA PRO A 20 -3.93 18.01 -4.90
C PRO A 20 -4.28 17.38 -3.54
N VAL A 21 -5.52 17.59 -3.10
CA VAL A 21 -6.04 16.90 -1.91
C VAL A 21 -6.09 15.40 -2.19
N ARG A 22 -5.49 14.62 -1.31
CA ARG A 22 -5.52 13.16 -1.40
C ARG A 22 -6.93 12.66 -1.00
N PRO A 23 -7.69 12.01 -1.90
CA PRO A 23 -9.08 11.63 -1.64
C PRO A 23 -9.25 10.72 -0.40
N ASP A 24 -8.32 9.80 -0.20
CA ASP A 24 -8.28 8.86 0.92
C ASP A 24 -7.63 9.44 2.20
N GLY A 25 -7.11 10.67 2.14
CA GLY A 25 -6.32 11.26 3.21
C GLY A 25 -7.10 11.43 4.51
N VAL A 26 -8.31 11.97 4.43
CA VAL A 26 -9.14 12.25 5.60
C VAL A 26 -9.54 10.95 6.31
N ASP A 27 -9.96 9.94 5.56
CA ASP A 27 -10.41 8.67 6.15
C ASP A 27 -9.28 7.92 6.84
N LYS A 28 -8.07 7.97 6.28
CA LYS A 28 -6.87 7.40 6.89
C LYS A 28 -6.49 8.08 8.20
N VAL A 29 -6.55 9.42 8.28
CA VAL A 29 -6.13 10.17 9.49
C VAL A 29 -7.20 10.26 10.57
N THR A 30 -8.47 10.04 10.23
CA THR A 30 -9.60 10.06 11.17
C THR A 30 -9.99 8.67 11.67
N GLY A 31 -9.34 7.60 11.20
CA GLY A 31 -9.68 6.22 11.55
C GLY A 31 -10.98 5.72 10.91
N ARG A 32 -11.48 6.39 9.86
CA ARG A 32 -12.68 5.97 9.12
C ARG A 32 -12.37 4.97 8.01
N ALA A 33 -11.13 4.93 7.54
CA ALA A 33 -10.66 3.93 6.59
C ALA A 33 -10.77 2.52 7.20
N ARG A 34 -11.31 1.57 6.44
CA ARG A 34 -11.41 0.15 6.83
C ARG A 34 -10.34 -0.67 6.13
N TYR A 35 -9.60 -1.45 6.89
CA TYR A 35 -8.59 -2.40 6.46
C TYR A 35 -9.08 -3.83 6.73
N GLY A 36 -8.39 -4.82 6.14
CA GLY A 36 -8.86 -6.22 6.14
C GLY A 36 -9.17 -6.80 7.53
N ASP A 37 -8.44 -6.38 8.57
CA ASP A 37 -8.63 -6.85 9.94
C ASP A 37 -9.67 -6.03 10.74
N ASP A 38 -10.18 -4.92 10.20
CA ASP A 38 -11.16 -4.07 10.89
C ASP A 38 -12.59 -4.65 10.85
N THR A 39 -12.77 -5.80 10.19
CA THR A 39 -14.06 -6.45 10.00
C THR A 39 -14.32 -7.49 11.09
N ASN A 40 -15.51 -7.40 11.71
CA ASN A 40 -15.98 -8.33 12.74
C ASN A 40 -17.37 -8.86 12.35
N LEU A 41 -17.40 -9.79 11.40
CA LEU A 41 -18.62 -10.44 10.95
C LEU A 41 -18.95 -11.64 11.85
N THR A 42 -20.23 -11.87 12.11
CA THR A 42 -20.68 -13.05 12.86
C THR A 42 -20.28 -14.32 12.12
N GLY A 43 -19.63 -15.26 12.82
CA GLY A 43 -19.15 -16.51 12.23
C GLY A 43 -17.78 -16.46 11.57
N THR A 44 -17.05 -15.33 11.64
CA THR A 44 -15.66 -15.27 11.14
C THR A 44 -14.75 -16.23 11.91
N LEU A 45 -14.13 -17.17 11.19
CA LEU A 45 -13.11 -18.06 11.74
C LEU A 45 -11.77 -17.31 11.89
N ARG A 46 -11.07 -17.57 13.00
CA ARG A 46 -9.73 -17.02 13.25
C ARG A 46 -8.68 -18.12 13.05
N ALA A 47 -7.69 -17.86 12.20
CA ALA A 47 -6.61 -18.77 11.91
C ALA A 47 -5.28 -18.25 12.48
N LYS A 48 -4.36 -19.16 12.80
CA LYS A 48 -2.98 -18.84 13.16
C LYS A 48 -2.04 -19.60 12.23
N VAL A 49 -1.12 -18.88 11.62
CA VAL A 49 -0.13 -19.48 10.72
C VAL A 49 1.03 -20.05 11.54
N LEU A 50 1.23 -21.37 11.50
CA LEU A 50 2.44 -22.02 11.99
C LEU A 50 3.52 -21.95 10.90
N ARG A 51 4.57 -21.15 11.12
CA ARG A 51 5.67 -21.03 10.17
C ARG A 51 6.85 -21.92 10.57
N SER A 52 7.56 -22.44 9.57
CA SER A 52 8.82 -23.16 9.79
C SER A 52 9.84 -22.22 10.45
N PRO A 53 10.54 -22.67 11.51
CA PRO A 53 11.70 -21.93 12.03
C PRO A 53 12.95 -22.13 11.17
N HIS A 54 12.92 -23.05 10.20
CA HIS A 54 14.03 -23.37 9.32
C HIS A 54 13.80 -22.77 7.91
N PRO A 55 14.79 -22.07 7.32
CA PRO A 55 14.71 -21.57 5.94
C PRO A 55 14.56 -22.67 4.88
N HIS A 56 15.09 -23.86 5.17
CA HIS A 56 14.94 -25.07 4.36
C HIS A 56 14.76 -26.27 5.29
N ALA A 57 13.66 -27.01 5.12
CA ALA A 57 13.37 -28.21 5.89
C ALA A 57 12.60 -29.21 5.03
N ARG A 58 12.85 -30.50 5.27
CA ARG A 58 11.99 -31.56 4.75
C ARG A 58 10.86 -31.77 5.75
N TYR A 59 9.62 -31.56 5.32
CA TYR A 59 8.47 -32.01 6.09
C TYR A 59 8.39 -33.54 5.95
N GLY A 60 8.27 -34.23 7.08
CA GLY A 60 8.40 -35.70 7.12
C GLY A 60 7.22 -36.46 6.51
N LEU A 61 7.51 -37.71 6.14
CA LEU A 61 6.62 -38.87 6.16
C LEU A 61 7.15 -39.81 7.26
#